data_AF-A0A951C202-F1
#
_entry.id   AF-A0A951C202-F1
#
_cell.length_a   1.000
_cell.length_b   1.000
_cell.length_c   1.000
_cell.angle_alpha   90.00
_cell.angle_beta   90.00
_cell.angle_gamma   90.00
#
_symmetry.space_group_name_H-M   'P 1'
#
loop_
_entity.id
_entity.type
_entity.pdbx_description
1 polymer ?
#
loop_
_entity_poly.entity_id
_entity_poly.type
_entity_poly.pdbx_seq_one_letter_code
_entity_poly.pdbx_strand_id
1 'polypeptide(L)'
;MQEHVRSQTAALLRRLAFEVNRAAKSCDEEAVHDLRVAIRRLSRCLQVFAQFYPDGSAKKIRRRLKTLMDPAGAVRDLDVAMDLVGDAGVDRKAHLSYRLAEARRQAKRNLEREVRRWKGSSFFKKWRSTLGLNA
;
A
#
# COMPACT_ATOMS: atom_id res chain seq x y z
N MET A 1 -20.72 12.31 -14.57
CA MET A 1 -19.82 11.13 -14.41
C MET A 1 -18.36 11.52 -14.23
N GLN A 2 -17.75 12.31 -15.12
CA GLN A 2 -16.33 12.71 -15.04
C GLN A 2 -15.97 13.48 -13.75
N GLU A 3 -16.85 14.36 -13.28
CA GLU A 3 -16.68 15.07 -12.00
C GLU A 3 -16.64 14.13 -10.79
N HIS A 4 -17.53 13.13 -10.77
CA HIS A 4 -17.54 12.09 -9.74
C HIS A 4 -16.23 11.30 -9.72
N VAL A 5 -15.74 10.88 -10.90
CA VAL A 5 -14.44 10.17 -11.01
C VAL A 5 -13.31 11.03 -10.47
N ARG A 6 -13.24 12.32 -10.84
CA ARG A 6 -12.22 13.25 -10.35
C ARG A 6 -12.26 13.39 -8.83
N SER A 7 -13.45 13.61 -8.26
CA SER A 7 -13.66 13.75 -6.82
C SER A 7 -13.25 12.48 -6.05
N GLN A 8 -13.71 11.31 -6.52
CA GLN A 8 -13.37 10.01 -5.93
C GLN A 8 -11.86 9.72 -6.01
N THR A 9 -11.23 9.98 -7.16
CA THR A 9 -9.79 9.78 -7.33
C THR A 9 -8.98 10.67 -6.39
N ALA A 10 -9.39 11.94 -6.25
CA ALA A 10 -8.75 12.87 -5.32
C ALA A 10 -8.90 12.40 -3.85
N ALA A 11 -10.08 11.90 -3.47
CA ALA A 11 -10.31 11.36 -2.13
C ALA A 11 -9.44 10.11 -1.85
N LEU A 12 -9.38 9.16 -2.79
CA LEU A 12 -8.55 7.97 -2.66
C LEU A 12 -7.05 8.30 -2.62
N LEU A 13 -6.61 9.29 -3.39
CA LEU A 13 -5.23 9.76 -3.37
C LEU A 13 -4.87 10.44 -2.04
N ARG A 14 -5.80 11.22 -1.45
CA ARG A 14 -5.63 11.76 -0.08
C ARG A 14 -5.55 10.65 0.96
N ARG A 15 -6.44 9.64 0.88
CA ARG A 15 -6.40 8.49 1.79
C ARG A 15 -5.08 7.74 1.69
N LEU A 16 -4.58 7.49 0.48
CA LEU A 16 -3.27 6.87 0.29
C LEU A 16 -2.14 7.70 0.93
N ALA A 17 -2.13 9.02 0.74
CA ALA A 17 -1.13 9.88 1.35
C ALA A 17 -1.18 9.84 2.88
N PHE A 18 -2.38 9.78 3.47
CA PHE A 18 -2.55 9.59 4.90
C PHE A 18 -1.99 8.25 5.38
N GLU A 19 -2.33 7.14 4.71
CA GLU A 19 -1.84 5.81 5.11
C GLU A 19 -0.34 5.62 4.92
N VAL A 20 0.24 6.21 3.87
CA VAL A 20 1.70 6.26 3.70
C VAL A 20 2.35 6.97 4.89
N ASN A 21 1.76 8.07 5.36
CA ASN A 21 2.29 8.78 6.54
C ASN A 21 2.11 8.00 7.85
N ARG A 22 1.00 7.29 8.02
CA ARG A 22 0.76 6.41 9.17
C ARG A 22 1.76 5.26 9.20
N ALA A 23 1.87 4.52 8.10
CA ALA A 23 2.82 3.42 7.96
C ALA A 23 4.29 3.88 8.12
N ALA A 24 4.60 5.14 7.78
CA ALA A 24 5.94 5.70 7.99
C ALA A 24 6.30 5.90 9.46
N LYS A 25 5.29 6.10 10.33
CA LYS A 25 5.45 6.25 11.78
C LYS A 25 5.52 4.88 12.45
N SER A 26 4.59 4.00 12.13
CA SER A 26 4.55 2.62 12.61
C SER A 26 4.10 1.68 11.49
N CYS A 27 4.91 0.66 11.19
CA CYS A 27 4.50 -0.48 10.38
C CYS A 27 3.95 -1.60 11.29
N ASP A 28 2.91 -1.28 12.07
CA ASP A 28 2.09 -2.27 12.77
C ASP A 28 1.10 -2.94 11.80
N GLU A 29 0.48 -4.02 12.23
CA GLU A 29 -0.40 -4.84 11.38
C GLU A 29 -1.56 -4.02 10.79
N GLU A 30 -2.19 -3.17 11.60
CA GLU A 30 -3.33 -2.35 11.18
C GLU A 30 -2.92 -1.28 10.17
N ALA A 31 -1.79 -0.59 10.40
CA ALA A 31 -1.25 0.37 9.45
C ALA A 31 -0.86 -0.27 8.11
N VAL A 32 -0.30 -1.48 8.14
CA VAL A 32 0.01 -2.25 6.91
C VAL A 32 -1.27 -2.66 6.19
N HIS A 33 -2.29 -3.10 6.92
CA HIS A 33 -3.59 -3.45 6.37
C HIS A 33 -4.24 -2.24 5.67
N ASP A 34 -4.34 -1.11 6.36
CA ASP A 34 -4.98 0.10 5.82
C ASP A 34 -4.23 0.67 4.63
N LEU A 35 -2.89 0.63 4.65
CA LEU A 35 -2.07 0.97 3.49
C LEU A 35 -2.39 0.08 2.29
N ARG A 36 -2.46 -1.25 2.49
CA ARG A 36 -2.84 -2.19 1.42
C ARG A 36 -4.24 -1.88 0.87
N VAL A 37 -5.21 -1.60 1.74
CA VAL A 37 -6.58 -1.23 1.33
C VAL A 37 -6.58 0.06 0.50
N ALA A 38 -5.87 1.09 0.94
CA ALA A 38 -5.78 2.37 0.23
C ALA A 38 -5.14 2.19 -1.16
N ILE A 39 -4.03 1.43 -1.27
CA ILE A 39 -3.37 1.14 -2.54
C ILE A 39 -4.30 0.37 -3.48
N ARG A 40 -5.01 -0.65 -2.97
CA ARG A 40 -5.94 -1.47 -3.76
C ARG A 40 -7.09 -0.63 -4.30
N ARG A 41 -7.73 0.18 -3.45
CA ARG A 41 -8.86 1.04 -3.84
C ARG A 41 -8.45 2.05 -4.91
N LEU A 42 -7.33 2.75 -4.73
CA LEU A 42 -6.82 3.67 -5.76
C LEU A 42 -6.46 2.93 -7.05
N SER A 43 -5.79 1.78 -6.96
CA SER A 43 -5.42 0.98 -8.14
C SER A 43 -6.64 0.52 -8.94
N ARG A 44 -7.73 0.13 -8.27
CA ARG A 44 -8.99 -0.25 -8.91
C ARG A 44 -9.70 0.94 -9.53
N CYS A 45 -9.78 2.07 -8.82
CA CYS A 45 -10.33 3.32 -9.37
C CYS A 45 -9.61 3.75 -10.65
N LEU A 46 -8.26 3.72 -10.64
CA LEU A 46 -7.45 4.03 -11.82
C LEU A 46 -7.65 3.04 -12.97
N GLN A 47 -7.91 1.77 -12.66
CA GLN A 47 -8.14 0.74 -13.67
C GLN A 47 -9.52 0.88 -14.32
N VAL A 48 -10.57 1.00 -13.50
CA VAL A 48 -11.97 1.04 -13.96
C VAL A 48 -12.24 2.31 -14.75
N PHE A 49 -11.72 3.45 -14.28
CA PHE A 49 -11.97 4.75 -14.90
C PHE A 49 -10.83 5.19 -15.82
N ALA A 50 -10.04 4.26 -16.36
CA ALA A 50 -8.83 4.56 -17.13
C ALA A 50 -9.06 5.59 -18.26
N GLN A 51 -10.21 5.51 -18.94
CA GLN A 51 -10.62 6.41 -20.03
C GLN A 51 -10.85 7.87 -19.62
N PHE A 52 -10.95 8.17 -18.32
CA PHE A 52 -11.19 9.52 -17.80
C PHE A 52 -9.90 10.24 -17.38
N TYR A 53 -8.74 9.60 -17.56
CA TYR A 53 -7.43 10.19 -17.25
C TYR A 53 -6.60 10.38 -18.53
N PRO A 54 -5.60 11.26 -18.52
CA PRO A 54 -4.65 11.37 -19.63
C PRO A 54 -4.02 10.02 -19.99
N ASP A 55 -3.79 9.78 -21.28
CA ASP A 55 -3.35 8.49 -21.78
C ASP A 55 -2.09 7.97 -21.05
N GLY A 56 -2.16 6.70 -20.64
CA GLY A 56 -1.07 6.01 -19.93
C GLY A 56 -0.84 6.45 -18.47
N SER A 57 -1.44 7.54 -18.00
CA SER A 57 -1.26 8.05 -16.62
C SER A 57 -1.68 7.04 -15.56
N ALA A 58 -2.88 6.46 -15.69
CA ALA A 58 -3.41 5.45 -14.78
C ALA A 58 -2.51 4.20 -14.71
N LYS A 59 -2.04 3.71 -15.87
CA LYS A 59 -1.13 2.56 -15.96
C LYS A 59 0.22 2.85 -15.28
N LYS A 60 0.78 4.05 -15.50
CA LYS A 60 2.05 4.48 -14.90
C LYS A 60 1.94 4.58 -13.37
N ILE A 61 0.85 5.18 -12.86
CA ILE A 61 0.63 5.31 -11.42
C ILE A 61 0.40 3.95 -10.77
N ARG A 62 -0.40 3.06 -11.39
CA ARG A 62 -0.60 1.69 -10.90
C ARG A 62 0.71 0.88 -10.83
N ARG A 63 1.59 1.02 -11.82
CA ARG A 63 2.94 0.40 -11.77
C ARG A 63 3.76 0.91 -10.59
N ARG A 64 3.70 2.22 -10.31
CA ARG A 64 4.38 2.78 -9.15
C ARG A 64 3.75 2.29 -7.84
N LEU A 65 2.42 2.26 -7.73
CA LEU A 65 1.69 1.69 -6.58
C LEU A 65 2.11 0.26 -6.25
N LYS A 66 2.40 -0.56 -7.27
CA LYS A 66 2.90 -1.93 -7.09
C LYS A 66 4.20 -1.99 -6.28
N THR A 67 5.10 -1.01 -6.45
CA THR A 67 6.39 -1.00 -5.70
C THR A 67 6.19 -0.79 -4.20
N LEU A 68 5.03 -0.27 -3.78
CA LEU A 68 4.65 -0.15 -2.37
C LEU A 68 3.76 -1.32 -1.92
N MET A 69 2.90 -1.82 -2.82
CA MET A 69 2.03 -2.96 -2.54
C MET A 69 2.82 -4.24 -2.27
N ASP A 70 3.87 -4.52 -3.05
CA ASP A 70 4.62 -5.78 -2.96
C ASP A 70 5.29 -5.99 -1.58
N PRO A 71 6.05 -5.03 -1.00
CA PRO A 71 6.60 -5.20 0.34
C PRO A 71 5.53 -5.20 1.43
N ALA A 72 4.42 -4.47 1.27
CA ALA A 72 3.29 -4.53 2.20
C ALA A 72 2.57 -5.89 2.13
N GLY A 73 2.54 -6.47 0.93
CA GLY A 73 2.15 -7.84 0.64
C GLY A 73 2.89 -8.83 1.53
N ALA A 74 4.21 -8.84 1.40
CA ALA A 74 5.09 -9.74 2.13
C ALA A 74 4.93 -9.68 3.65
N VAL A 75 4.75 -8.48 4.24
CA VAL A 75 4.52 -8.35 5.69
C VAL A 75 3.22 -9.06 6.09
N ARG A 76 2.13 -8.77 5.39
CA ARG A 76 0.82 -9.32 5.75
C ARG A 76 0.68 -10.80 5.40
N ASP A 77 1.39 -11.30 4.38
CA ASP A 77 1.43 -12.74 4.10
C ASP A 77 2.13 -13.49 5.24
N LEU A 78 3.15 -12.88 5.86
CA LEU A 78 3.82 -13.42 7.05
C LEU A 78 2.98 -13.29 8.31
N ASP A 79 2.23 -12.18 8.47
CA ASP A 79 1.28 -12.05 9.58
C ASP A 79 0.23 -13.19 9.50
N VAL A 80 -0.37 -13.43 8.32
CA VAL A 80 -1.31 -14.55 8.10
C VAL A 80 -0.65 -15.92 8.33
N ALA A 81 0.60 -16.12 7.89
CA ALA A 81 1.31 -17.37 8.13
C ALA A 81 1.57 -17.62 9.62
N MET A 82 1.88 -16.56 10.39
CA MET A 82 2.04 -16.64 11.84
C MET A 82 0.72 -16.98 12.54
N ASP A 83 -0.40 -16.40 12.09
CA ASP A 83 -1.75 -16.72 12.61
C ASP A 83 -2.07 -18.20 12.38
N LEU A 84 -1.90 -18.70 11.15
CA LEU A 84 -2.16 -20.11 10.80
C LEU A 84 -1.33 -21.09 11.64
N VAL A 85 -0.06 -20.76 11.90
CA VAL A 85 0.84 -21.58 12.73
C VAL A 85 0.40 -21.55 14.20
N GLY A 86 -0.06 -20.40 14.69
CA GLY A 86 -0.63 -20.25 16.02
C GLY A 86 -1.92 -21.06 16.20
N ASP A 87 -2.84 -20.97 15.23
CA ASP A 87 -4.11 -21.69 15.22
C ASP A 87 -3.92 -23.22 15.15
N ALA A 88 -2.86 -23.66 14.48
CA ALA A 88 -2.46 -25.07 14.45
C ALA A 88 -1.83 -25.59 15.76
N GLY A 89 -1.70 -24.74 16.79
CA GLY A 89 -1.15 -25.12 18.10
C GLY A 89 0.37 -25.30 18.12
N VAL A 90 1.09 -24.79 17.11
CA VAL A 90 2.56 -24.89 17.06
C VAL A 90 3.17 -23.98 18.13
N ASP A 91 4.10 -24.52 18.93
CA ASP A 91 4.78 -23.75 19.98
C ASP A 91 5.49 -22.51 19.40
N ARG A 92 5.38 -21.36 20.09
CA ARG A 92 6.06 -20.11 19.73
C ARG A 92 7.60 -20.24 19.75
N LYS A 93 8.13 -21.20 20.50
CA LYS A 93 9.56 -21.57 20.56
C LYS A 93 9.98 -22.52 19.45
N ALA A 94 9.05 -23.09 18.68
CA ALA A 94 9.38 -23.95 17.57
C ALA A 94 10.21 -23.19 16.53
N HIS A 95 11.15 -23.89 15.89
CA HIS A 95 12.02 -23.32 14.87
C HIS A 95 11.23 -22.66 13.71
N LEU A 96 10.07 -23.22 13.35
CA LEU A 96 9.15 -22.63 12.36
C LEU A 96 8.65 -21.24 12.80
N SER A 97 8.12 -21.13 14.02
CA SER A 97 7.62 -19.88 14.61
C SER A 97 8.72 -18.81 14.67
N TYR A 98 9.94 -19.21 15.05
CA TYR A 98 11.10 -18.32 15.05
C TYR A 98 11.43 -17.78 13.65
N ARG A 99 11.52 -18.66 12.65
CA ARG A 99 11.82 -18.29 11.26
C ARG A 99 10.77 -17.36 10.67
N LEU A 100 9.49 -17.58 10.94
CA LEU A 100 8.42 -16.69 10.51
C LEU A 100 8.54 -15.30 11.15
N ALA A 101 8.79 -15.24 12.46
CA ALA A 101 8.98 -13.98 13.17
C ALA A 101 10.21 -13.20 12.65
N GLU A 102 11.29 -13.89 12.28
CA GLU A 102 12.48 -13.27 11.68
C GLU A 102 12.20 -12.76 10.25
N ALA A 103 11.58 -13.59 9.41
CA ALA A 103 11.18 -13.20 8.06
C ALA A 103 10.25 -11.97 8.10
N ARG A 104 9.30 -11.94 9.05
CA ARG A 104 8.37 -10.82 9.25
C ARG A 104 9.12 -9.56 9.63
N ARG A 105 10.09 -9.65 10.55
CA ARG A 105 10.96 -8.52 10.91
C ARG A 105 11.72 -7.98 9.69
N GLN A 106 12.24 -8.84 8.82
CA GLN A 106 12.92 -8.41 7.60
C GLN A 106 11.97 -7.76 6.59
N ALA A 107 10.79 -8.34 6.37
CA ALA A 107 9.76 -7.77 5.50
C ALA A 107 9.31 -6.40 6.00
N LYS A 108 9.12 -6.24 7.32
CA LYS A 108 8.80 -4.95 7.96
C LYS A 108 9.88 -3.91 7.68
N ARG A 109 11.17 -4.23 7.86
CA ARG A 109 12.29 -3.31 7.55
C ARG A 109 12.31 -2.89 6.08
N ASN A 110 11.96 -3.80 5.17
CA ASN A 110 11.87 -3.48 3.74
C ASN A 110 10.72 -2.51 3.46
N LEU A 111 9.55 -2.76 4.04
CA LEU A 111 8.39 -1.89 3.93
C LEU A 111 8.66 -0.50 4.52
N GLU A 112 9.25 -0.41 5.70
CA GLU A 112 9.60 0.86 6.35
C GLU A 112 10.51 1.72 5.45
N ARG A 113 11.49 1.10 4.78
CA ARG A 113 12.35 1.78 3.80
C ARG A 113 11.55 2.36 2.64
N GLU A 114 10.67 1.55 2.04
CA GLU A 114 9.86 1.99 0.90
C GLU A 114 8.87 3.08 1.31
N VAL A 115 8.16 2.91 2.42
CA VAL A 115 7.21 3.91 2.92
C VAL A 115 7.91 5.24 3.23
N ARG A 116 9.11 5.23 3.81
CA ARG A 116 9.90 6.46 4.04
C ARG A 116 10.29 7.15 2.74
N ARG A 117 10.71 6.39 1.71
CA ARG A 117 10.99 6.92 0.36
C ARG A 117 9.74 7.57 -0.25
N TRP A 118 8.57 6.97 -0.05
CA TRP A 118 7.31 7.52 -0.52
C TRP A 118 6.89 8.78 0.22
N LYS A 119 7.02 8.80 1.56
CA LYS A 119 6.73 9.98 2.38
C LYS A 119 7.59 11.18 1.98
N GLY A 120 8.87 10.97 1.68
CA GLY A 120 9.78 12.02 1.19
C GLY A 120 9.54 12.41 -0.27
N SER A 121 8.72 11.67 -1.01
CA SER A 121 8.45 11.96 -2.42
C SER A 121 7.27 12.92 -2.59
N SER A 122 7.37 13.82 -3.56
CA SER A 122 6.29 14.72 -3.96
C SER A 122 5.17 14.02 -4.77
N PHE A 123 4.96 12.72 -4.56
CA PHE A 123 4.07 11.90 -5.39
C PHE A 123 2.63 12.42 -5.38
N PHE A 124 2.13 12.88 -4.23
CA PHE A 124 0.76 13.40 -4.11
C PHE A 124 0.52 14.58 -5.06
N LYS A 125 1.38 15.61 -4.99
CA LYS A 125 1.29 16.79 -5.87
C LYS A 125 1.51 16.40 -7.34
N LYS A 126 2.50 15.56 -7.61
CA LYS A 126 2.82 15.08 -8.97
C LYS A 126 1.66 14.32 -9.59
N TRP A 127 1.01 13.43 -8.85
CA TRP A 127 -0.06 12.59 -9.37
C TRP A 127 -1.37 13.33 -9.52
N ARG A 128 -1.67 14.31 -8.65
CA ARG A 128 -2.80 15.23 -8.87
C ARG A 128 -2.70 15.93 -10.23
N SER A 129 -1.51 16.46 -10.54
CA SER A 129 -1.25 17.07 -11.85
C SER A 129 -1.30 16.04 -12.98
N THR A 130 -0.65 14.88 -12.82
CA THR A 130 -0.59 13.81 -13.85
C THR A 130 -1.98 13.26 -14.20
N LEU A 131 -2.91 13.24 -13.25
CA LEU A 131 -4.28 12.75 -13.43
C LEU A 131 -5.26 13.85 -13.87
N GLY A 132 -4.79 15.08 -14.08
CA GLY A 132 -5.66 16.21 -14.43
C GLY A 132 -6.70 16.52 -13.33
N LEU A 133 -6.31 16.37 -12.06
CA LEU A 133 -7.12 16.67 -10.87
C LEU A 133 -6.87 18.08 -10.32
N ASN A 134 -6.16 18.90 -11.09
CA ASN A 134 -6.04 20.32 -10.79
C ASN A 134 -7.38 20.99 -11.14
N ALA A 135 -7.92 21.73 -10.17
CA ALA A 135 -8.97 22.70 -10.44
C ALA A 135 -8.38 23.83 -11.27
#